data_AF-A0A453JLK1-F1
#
_entry.id   AF-A0A453JLK1-F1
#
_cell.length_a   1.000
_cell.length_b   1.000
_cell.length_c   1.000
_cell.angle_alpha   90.00
_cell.angle_beta   90.00
_cell.angle_gamma   90.00
#
_symmetry.space_group_name_H-M   'P 1'
#
loop_
_entity.id
_entity.type
_entity.pdbx_description
1 polymer ?
#
loop_
_entity_poly.entity_id
_entity_poly.type
_entity_poly.pdbx_seq_one_letter_code
_entity_poly.pdbx_strand_id
1 'polypeptide(L)'
;MDSISQKFPYLVKKKLKEGEEVRRVAQLDWRIIESDLQKPFTASGLQFVPLPVIHGEDYICLGFLFGRKSKVAYISDVSRFPPSTEDAISKSGGGQLDLLILDCLYRTGSHNVHLCWDQTLDAIKRICPKKALLIGLTHEMDHHKDNQTLEEWSRREGIDVQLARDGLRVYIDL
;
A
#
# COMPACT_ATOMS: atom_id res chain seq x y z
N MET A 1 3.60 2.86 -21.70
CA MET A 1 4.89 2.34 -22.20
C MET A 1 5.58 3.31 -23.15
N ASP A 2 4.84 3.99 -24.03
CA ASP A 2 5.41 4.89 -25.05
C ASP A 2 6.26 6.03 -24.49
N SER A 3 5.84 6.68 -23.41
CA SER A 3 6.62 7.74 -22.75
C SER A 3 8.00 7.24 -22.26
N ILE A 4 8.07 6.00 -21.75
CA ILE A 4 9.34 5.39 -21.33
C ILE A 4 10.19 5.03 -22.54
N SER A 5 9.60 4.48 -23.60
CA SER A 5 10.30 4.20 -24.86
C SER A 5 10.89 5.46 -25.51
N GLN A 6 10.19 6.59 -25.39
CA GLN A 6 10.63 7.87 -25.92
C GLN A 6 11.79 8.46 -25.12
N LYS A 7 11.71 8.44 -23.79
CA LYS A 7 12.74 9.04 -22.89
C LYS A 7 13.94 8.12 -22.69
N PHE A 8 13.72 6.80 -22.62
CA PHE A 8 14.72 5.79 -22.30
C PHE A 8 14.72 4.65 -23.33
N PRO A 9 14.99 4.96 -24.61
CA PRO A 9 14.88 3.99 -25.71
C PRO A 9 15.80 2.77 -25.58
N TYR A 10 16.89 2.88 -24.81
CA TYR A 10 17.86 1.81 -24.60
C TYR A 10 17.40 0.79 -23.54
N LEU A 11 16.37 1.10 -22.74
CA LEU A 11 15.78 0.20 -21.75
C LEU A 11 14.62 -0.64 -22.31
N VAL A 12 14.17 -0.38 -23.54
CA VAL A 12 13.03 -1.06 -24.15
C VAL A 12 13.50 -1.91 -25.32
N LYS A 13 13.05 -3.18 -25.37
CA LYS A 13 13.39 -4.10 -26.46
C LYS A 13 12.98 -3.50 -27.81
N LYS A 14 13.97 -3.26 -28.68
CA LYS A 14 13.77 -2.86 -30.07
C LYS A 14 14.07 -4.02 -31.01
N LYS A 15 13.35 -4.10 -32.13
CA LYS A 15 13.75 -4.96 -33.24
C LYS A 15 15.05 -4.41 -33.81
N LEU A 16 16.10 -5.23 -33.83
CA LEU A 16 17.36 -4.89 -34.47
C LEU A 16 17.15 -4.81 -35.98
N LYS A 17 17.78 -3.84 -36.63
CA LYS A 17 17.85 -3.80 -38.09
C LYS A 17 18.90 -4.81 -38.57
N GLU A 18 18.73 -5.28 -39.80
CA GLU A 18 19.68 -6.20 -40.43
C GLU A 18 21.08 -5.54 -40.50
N GLY A 19 22.10 -6.21 -39.93
CA GLY A 19 23.46 -5.68 -39.82
C GLY A 19 23.78 -4.83 -38.58
N GLU A 20 22.83 -4.62 -37.67
CA GLU A 20 23.03 -3.82 -36.44
C GLU A 20 23.63 -4.68 -35.30
N GLU A 21 24.72 -4.21 -34.69
CA GLU A 21 25.36 -4.92 -33.56
C GLU A 21 24.49 -4.91 -32.29
N VAL A 22 24.40 -6.07 -31.63
CA VAL A 22 23.67 -6.23 -30.38
C VAL A 22 24.40 -5.54 -29.23
N ARG A 23 23.93 -4.36 -28.81
CA ARG A 23 24.40 -3.74 -27.56
C ARG A 23 23.75 -4.44 -26.36
N ARG A 24 24.58 -5.02 -25.48
CA ARG A 24 24.13 -5.71 -24.26
C ARG A 24 23.88 -4.71 -23.12
N VAL A 25 22.74 -4.03 -23.19
CA VAL A 25 22.23 -3.15 -22.13
C VAL A 25 21.04 -3.80 -21.43
N ALA A 26 20.91 -3.59 -20.12
CA ALA A 26 19.77 -4.05 -19.35
C ALA A 26 18.45 -3.54 -19.97
N GLN A 27 17.45 -4.42 -20.05
CA GLN A 27 16.14 -4.13 -20.62
C GLN A 27 15.07 -4.29 -19.54
N LEU A 28 14.01 -3.48 -19.63
CA LEU A 28 12.81 -3.64 -18.80
C LEU A 28 12.02 -4.86 -19.27
N ASP A 29 11.68 -5.74 -18.33
CA ASP A 29 10.66 -6.77 -18.51
C ASP A 29 9.34 -6.24 -17.96
N TRP A 30 8.38 -5.97 -18.84
CA TRP A 30 7.09 -5.41 -18.44
C TRP A 30 6.19 -6.52 -17.89
N ARG A 31 5.90 -6.45 -16.58
CA ARG A 31 4.89 -7.27 -15.92
C ARG A 31 3.73 -6.37 -15.51
N ILE A 32 2.74 -6.28 -16.39
CA ILE A 32 1.60 -5.38 -16.22
C ILE A 32 0.55 -6.07 -15.36
N ILE A 33 0.10 -5.40 -14.30
CA ILE A 33 -1.06 -5.82 -13.52
C ILE A 33 -2.30 -5.61 -14.40
N GLU A 34 -3.13 -6.65 -14.56
CA GLU A 34 -4.32 -6.58 -15.40
C GLU A 34 -5.31 -5.51 -14.92
N SER A 35 -6.10 -4.96 -15.84
CA SER A 35 -7.13 -3.98 -15.50
C SER A 35 -8.28 -4.58 -14.69
N ASP A 36 -8.45 -5.90 -14.74
CA ASP A 36 -9.37 -6.62 -13.87
C ASP A 36 -8.77 -6.74 -12.46
N LEU A 37 -9.15 -5.80 -11.59
CA LEU A 37 -8.62 -5.71 -10.22
C LEU A 37 -9.05 -6.87 -9.32
N GLN A 38 -9.95 -7.74 -9.79
CA GLN A 38 -10.34 -8.96 -9.07
C GLN A 38 -9.38 -10.12 -9.30
N LYS A 39 -8.44 -9.99 -10.25
CA LYS A 39 -7.47 -11.04 -10.54
C LYS A 39 -6.20 -10.86 -9.71
N PRO A 40 -5.85 -11.84 -8.86
CA PRO A 40 -4.55 -11.86 -8.22
C PRO A 40 -3.44 -12.04 -9.24
N PHE A 41 -2.25 -11.52 -8.94
CA PHE A 41 -1.03 -11.75 -9.71
C PHE A 41 0.08 -12.28 -8.80
N THR A 42 1.11 -12.88 -9.39
CA THR A 42 2.28 -13.35 -8.64
C THR A 42 3.51 -12.54 -8.99
N ALA A 43 4.20 -12.03 -7.98
CA ALA A 43 5.47 -11.34 -8.12
C ALA A 43 6.43 -11.88 -7.05
N SER A 44 7.66 -12.21 -7.47
CA SER A 44 8.70 -12.73 -6.56
C SER A 44 8.26 -13.93 -5.69
N GLY A 45 7.39 -14.80 -6.23
CA GLY A 45 6.88 -15.98 -5.54
C GLY A 45 5.72 -15.70 -4.56
N LEU A 46 5.32 -14.45 -4.37
CA LEU A 46 4.17 -14.04 -3.56
C LEU A 46 2.97 -13.73 -4.45
N GLN A 47 1.80 -14.21 -4.03
CA GLN A 47 0.54 -13.84 -4.66
C GLN A 47 0.02 -12.55 -4.01
N PHE A 48 -0.34 -11.59 -4.86
CA PHE A 48 -0.90 -10.29 -4.48
C PHE A 48 -2.32 -10.17 -5.03
N VAL A 49 -3.22 -9.69 -4.19
CA VAL A 49 -4.59 -9.33 -4.55
C VAL A 49 -4.66 -7.79 -4.56
N PRO A 50 -4.98 -7.15 -5.70
CA PRO A 50 -5.18 -5.71 -5.75
C PRO A 50 -6.35 -5.28 -4.85
N LEU A 51 -6.17 -4.16 -4.14
CA LEU A 51 -7.19 -3.53 -3.32
C LEU A 51 -7.47 -2.12 -3.87
N PRO A 52 -8.52 -1.92 -4.68
CA PRO A 52 -8.85 -0.60 -5.19
C PRO A 52 -9.22 0.34 -4.05
N VAL A 53 -8.58 1.50 -4.00
CA VAL A 53 -8.86 2.56 -3.03
C VAL A 53 -8.96 3.89 -3.73
N ILE A 54 -9.64 4.86 -3.11
CA ILE A 54 -9.81 6.19 -3.69
C ILE A 54 -8.69 7.09 -3.17
N HIS A 55 -8.05 7.84 -4.05
CA HIS A 55 -7.05 8.87 -3.73
C HIS A 55 -7.46 10.18 -4.41
N GLY A 56 -8.34 10.93 -3.74
CA GLY A 56 -8.98 12.13 -4.29
C GLY A 56 -10.42 11.92 -4.74
N GLU A 57 -10.85 12.63 -5.78
CA GLU A 57 -12.22 12.51 -6.32
C GLU A 57 -12.33 11.35 -7.32
N ASP A 58 -11.50 11.37 -8.36
CA ASP A 58 -11.68 10.51 -9.54
C ASP A 58 -10.50 9.56 -9.80
N TYR A 59 -9.66 9.32 -8.80
CA TYR A 59 -8.47 8.50 -8.97
C TYR A 59 -8.51 7.24 -8.09
N ILE A 60 -8.47 6.08 -8.76
CA ILE A 60 -8.35 4.78 -8.11
C ILE A 60 -6.85 4.46 -7.99
N CYS A 61 -6.38 4.38 -6.75
CA CYS A 61 -5.08 3.84 -6.40
C CYS A 61 -5.22 2.35 -6.02
N LEU A 62 -4.10 1.64 -5.95
CA LEU A 62 -4.07 0.23 -5.56
C LEU A 62 -3.30 0.08 -4.25
N GLY A 63 -3.99 -0.41 -3.23
CA GLY A 63 -3.36 -1.19 -2.18
C GLY A 63 -3.16 -2.64 -2.62
N PHE A 64 -2.47 -3.43 -1.80
CA PHE A 64 -2.26 -4.85 -2.06
C PHE A 64 -2.43 -5.69 -0.80
N LEU A 65 -3.23 -6.75 -0.91
CA LEU A 65 -3.34 -7.83 0.08
C LEU A 65 -2.45 -8.99 -0.34
N PHE A 66 -1.66 -9.52 0.59
CA PHE A 66 -0.77 -10.66 0.35
C PHE A 66 -0.50 -11.46 1.63
N GLY A 67 0.12 -12.63 1.46
CA GLY A 67 0.37 -13.58 2.54
C GLY A 67 -0.78 -14.60 2.71
N ARG A 68 -0.41 -15.88 2.80
CA ARG A 68 -1.31 -17.03 2.96
C ARG A 68 -1.44 -17.42 4.43
N LYS A 69 -0.36 -17.38 5.20
CA LYS A 69 -0.34 -17.71 6.63
C LYS A 69 -0.64 -16.49 7.47
N SER A 70 0.06 -15.38 7.18
CA SER A 70 -0.21 -14.08 7.80
C SER A 70 -0.74 -13.12 6.74
N LYS A 71 -1.94 -12.58 6.95
CA LYS A 71 -2.57 -11.65 6.01
C LYS A 71 -2.02 -10.23 6.21
N VAL A 72 -1.43 -9.68 5.16
CA VAL A 72 -0.85 -8.33 5.16
C VAL A 72 -1.52 -7.47 4.09
N ALA A 73 -1.99 -6.28 4.47
CA ALA A 73 -2.42 -5.28 3.51
C ALA A 73 -1.48 -4.07 3.55
N TYR A 74 -0.99 -3.63 2.39
CA TYR A 74 -0.25 -2.39 2.22
C TYR A 74 -1.08 -1.43 1.38
N ILE A 75 -1.44 -0.27 1.95
CA ILE A 75 -2.39 0.67 1.33
C ILE A 75 -1.86 2.10 1.49
N SER A 76 -1.29 2.63 0.40
CA SER A 76 -0.90 4.03 0.24
C SER A 76 -0.82 4.32 -1.26
N ASP A 77 -1.30 5.45 -1.76
CA ASP A 77 -2.00 6.52 -1.02
C ASP A 77 -3.52 6.31 -1.03
N VAL A 78 -4.23 6.80 -0.01
CA VAL A 78 -5.69 6.62 0.14
C VAL A 78 -6.35 7.78 0.86
N SER A 79 -7.48 8.28 0.36
CA SER A 79 -8.41 9.19 1.06
C SER A 79 -9.71 8.52 1.49
N ARG A 80 -10.13 7.45 0.80
CA ARG A 80 -11.38 6.74 1.12
C ARG A 80 -11.33 5.29 0.67
N PHE A 81 -11.87 4.41 1.52
CA PHE A 81 -12.11 3.01 1.18
C PHE A 81 -13.46 2.83 0.49
N PRO A 82 -13.51 2.20 -0.70
CA PRO A 82 -14.74 1.63 -1.21
C PRO A 82 -15.27 0.55 -0.24
N PRO A 83 -16.60 0.41 -0.06
CA PRO A 83 -17.16 -0.60 0.83
C PRO A 83 -16.69 -2.03 0.54
N SER A 84 -16.51 -2.37 -0.73
CA SER A 84 -15.98 -3.69 -1.15
C SER A 84 -14.56 -3.94 -0.66
N THR A 85 -13.71 -2.91 -0.68
CA THR A 85 -12.32 -3.01 -0.25
C THR A 85 -12.24 -3.07 1.27
N GLU A 86 -13.03 -2.27 1.98
CA GLU A 86 -13.11 -2.31 3.45
C GLU A 86 -13.62 -3.68 3.93
N ASP A 87 -14.68 -4.21 3.30
CA ASP A 87 -15.21 -5.55 3.62
C ASP A 87 -14.16 -6.64 3.41
N ALA A 88 -13.45 -6.63 2.28
CA ALA A 88 -12.43 -7.62 1.92
C ALA A 88 -11.26 -7.72 2.93
N ILE A 89 -10.97 -6.65 3.67
CA ILE A 89 -9.84 -6.60 4.62
C ILE A 89 -10.28 -6.50 6.09
N SER A 90 -11.57 -6.29 6.36
CA SER A 90 -12.07 -6.16 7.72
C SER A 90 -12.15 -7.52 8.43
N LYS A 91 -12.01 -7.49 9.75
CA LYS A 91 -12.22 -8.66 10.61
C LYS A 91 -13.61 -9.30 10.43
N SER A 92 -14.64 -8.48 10.19
CA SER A 92 -16.03 -8.92 10.00
C SER A 92 -16.32 -9.47 8.61
N GLY A 93 -15.52 -9.11 7.59
CA GLY A 93 -15.69 -9.54 6.21
C GLY A 93 -14.66 -10.58 5.80
N GLY A 94 -13.69 -10.20 4.97
CA GLY A 94 -12.66 -11.08 4.39
C GLY A 94 -11.64 -11.66 5.39
N GLY A 95 -11.74 -11.26 6.65
CA GLY A 95 -11.02 -11.83 7.78
C GLY A 95 -9.90 -10.94 8.29
N GLN A 96 -9.60 -11.09 9.58
CA GLN A 96 -8.68 -10.20 10.30
C GLN A 96 -7.28 -10.19 9.67
N LEU A 97 -6.76 -9.00 9.38
CA LEU A 97 -5.37 -8.81 8.98
C LEU A 97 -4.42 -9.04 10.16
N ASP A 98 -3.28 -9.67 9.91
CA ASP A 98 -2.16 -9.73 10.85
C ASP A 98 -1.39 -8.40 10.86
N LEU A 99 -1.28 -7.76 9.70
CA LEU A 99 -0.61 -6.47 9.55
C LEU A 99 -1.31 -5.58 8.52
N LEU A 100 -1.60 -4.34 8.91
CA LEU A 100 -2.05 -3.28 8.02
C LEU A 100 -0.98 -2.18 7.96
N ILE A 101 -0.51 -1.83 6.77
CA ILE A 101 0.36 -0.67 6.55
C ILE A 101 -0.49 0.38 5.82
N LEU A 102 -0.69 1.54 6.44
CA LEU A 102 -1.73 2.49 6.04
C LEU A 102 -1.25 3.94 6.04
N ASP A 103 -1.70 4.68 5.04
CA ASP A 103 -1.53 6.12 4.88
C ASP A 103 -2.09 6.96 6.06
N CYS A 104 -1.36 8.01 6.44
CA CYS A 104 -1.70 8.98 7.50
C CYS A 104 -0.90 10.28 7.31
N LEU A 105 -1.44 11.23 6.55
CA LEU A 105 -0.69 12.41 6.12
C LEU A 105 -0.46 13.45 7.23
N TYR A 106 -1.55 13.96 7.79
CA TYR A 106 -1.52 15.05 8.77
C TYR A 106 -1.95 14.59 10.15
N ARG A 107 -1.34 15.22 11.17
CA ARG A 107 -1.67 14.97 12.58
C ARG A 107 -3.05 15.50 12.96
N THR A 108 -3.50 16.56 12.28
CA THR A 108 -4.78 17.23 12.53
C THR A 108 -5.47 17.60 11.24
N GLY A 109 -6.80 17.77 11.28
CA GLY A 109 -7.58 18.17 10.13
C GLY A 109 -7.82 17.03 9.14
N SER A 110 -8.02 17.38 7.87
CA SER A 110 -8.39 16.46 6.79
C SER A 110 -7.73 16.88 5.49
N HIS A 111 -7.56 15.93 4.58
CA HIS A 111 -7.01 16.18 3.26
C HIS A 111 -7.86 15.52 2.17
N ASN A 112 -7.87 16.10 0.97
CA ASN A 112 -8.76 15.63 -0.11
C ASN A 112 -8.28 14.29 -0.70
N VAL A 113 -6.97 14.05 -0.69
CA VAL A 113 -6.37 12.88 -1.34
C VAL A 113 -5.69 11.91 -0.37
N HIS A 114 -5.58 12.24 0.92
CA HIS A 114 -5.00 11.35 1.94
C HIS A 114 -5.90 11.26 3.18
N LEU A 115 -5.86 10.12 3.87
CA LEU A 115 -6.37 10.00 5.23
C LEU A 115 -5.47 10.78 6.18
N CYS A 116 -6.09 11.52 7.10
CA CYS A 116 -5.41 12.14 8.24
C CYS A 116 -5.69 11.35 9.53
N TRP A 117 -4.93 11.66 10.58
CA TRP A 117 -4.91 10.96 11.86
C TRP A 117 -6.25 10.36 12.33
N ASP A 118 -7.30 11.18 12.51
CA ASP A 118 -8.59 10.69 13.02
C ASP A 118 -9.26 9.74 12.03
N GLN A 119 -9.22 10.04 10.72
CA GLN A 119 -9.79 9.21 9.67
C GLN A 119 -9.05 7.87 9.55
N THR A 120 -7.73 7.88 9.68
CA THR A 120 -6.87 6.69 9.70
C THR A 120 -7.21 5.81 10.90
N LEU A 121 -7.31 6.38 12.10
CA LEU A 121 -7.65 5.63 13.31
C LEU A 121 -9.07 5.06 13.24
N ASP A 122 -10.04 5.80 12.71
CA ASP A 122 -11.39 5.32 12.50
C ASP A 122 -11.43 4.16 11.48
N ALA A 123 -10.65 4.26 10.40
CA ALA A 123 -10.51 3.16 9.43
C ALA A 123 -9.89 1.92 10.10
N ILE A 124 -8.87 2.08 10.93
CA ILE A 124 -8.25 0.97 11.67
C ILE A 124 -9.25 0.32 12.62
N LYS A 125 -10.12 1.08 13.29
CA LYS A 125 -11.18 0.52 14.14
C LYS A 125 -12.15 -0.34 13.34
N ARG A 126 -12.61 0.15 12.17
CA ARG A 126 -13.54 -0.60 11.31
C ARG A 126 -12.90 -1.85 10.72
N ILE A 127 -11.65 -1.76 10.26
CA ILE A 127 -10.90 -2.88 9.68
C ILE A 127 -10.50 -3.90 10.77
N CYS A 128 -10.14 -3.42 11.96
CA CYS A 128 -9.74 -4.20 13.12
C CYS A 128 -8.56 -5.18 12.87
N PRO A 129 -7.40 -4.71 12.35
CA PRO A 129 -6.22 -5.57 12.18
C PRO A 129 -5.64 -5.97 13.55
N LYS A 130 -4.73 -6.96 13.59
CA LYS A 130 -3.95 -7.27 14.80
C LYS A 130 -2.91 -6.18 15.08
N LYS A 131 -2.27 -5.68 14.02
CA LYS A 131 -1.27 -4.61 14.07
C LYS A 131 -1.44 -3.65 12.89
N ALA A 132 -1.27 -2.36 13.12
CA ALA A 132 -1.20 -1.34 12.08
C ALA A 132 0.09 -0.50 12.17
N LEU A 133 0.68 -0.20 11.01
CA LEU A 133 1.84 0.67 10.84
C LEU A 133 1.44 1.87 9.97
N LEU A 134 1.57 3.08 10.50
CA LEU A 134 1.21 4.30 9.79
C LEU A 134 2.39 4.84 8.97
N ILE A 135 2.15 5.18 7.71
CA ILE A 135 3.12 5.73 6.74
C ILE A 135 2.54 6.99 6.06
N GLY A 136 3.31 7.64 5.18
CA GLY A 136 2.85 8.86 4.47
C GLY A 136 2.90 10.12 5.33
N LEU A 137 3.57 10.05 6.49
CA LEU A 137 3.58 11.09 7.51
C LEU A 137 4.31 12.35 7.03
N THR A 138 3.73 13.51 7.28
CA THR A 138 4.44 14.79 7.14
C THR A 138 5.25 15.16 8.39
N HIS A 139 6.03 16.24 8.29
CA HIS A 139 6.84 16.76 9.40
C HIS A 139 6.02 17.24 10.62
N GLU A 140 4.70 17.33 10.51
CA GLU A 140 3.82 17.65 11.63
C GLU A 140 3.75 16.53 12.68
N MET A 141 4.10 15.30 12.29
CA MET A 141 4.07 14.14 13.15
C MET A 141 5.46 13.82 13.71
N ASP A 142 5.59 13.89 15.03
CA ASP A 142 6.81 13.51 15.73
C ASP A 142 6.76 12.02 16.08
N HIS A 143 7.76 11.28 15.62
CA HIS A 143 7.75 9.82 15.72
C HIS A 143 7.69 9.31 17.17
N HIS A 144 8.31 9.99 18.14
CA HIS A 144 8.33 9.53 19.52
C HIS A 144 7.07 9.97 20.28
N LYS A 145 6.72 11.25 20.17
CA LYS A 145 5.57 11.84 20.86
C LYS A 145 4.25 11.25 20.38
N ASP A 146 4.06 11.12 19.07
CA ASP A 146 2.80 10.61 18.54
C ASP A 146 2.66 9.10 18.75
N ASN A 147 3.77 8.34 18.80
CA ASN A 147 3.73 6.93 19.21
C ASN A 147 3.31 6.74 20.67
N GLN A 148 3.65 7.65 21.60
CA GLN A 148 3.11 7.58 22.97
C GLN A 148 1.58 7.73 22.97
N THR A 149 1.06 8.64 22.14
CA THR A 149 -0.40 8.81 21.96
C THR A 149 -1.03 7.56 21.35
N LEU A 150 -0.39 6.95 20.36
CA LEU A 150 -0.86 5.70 19.76
C LEU A 150 -0.79 4.53 20.73
N GLU A 151 0.17 4.48 21.65
CA GLU A 151 0.25 3.44 22.66
C GLU A 151 -0.96 3.50 23.61
N GLU A 152 -1.31 4.69 24.10
CA GLU A 152 -2.51 4.89 24.91
C GLU A 152 -3.78 4.51 24.16
N TRP A 153 -3.89 4.94 22.89
CA TRP A 153 -4.99 4.56 22.01
C TRP A 153 -5.05 3.04 21.81
N SER A 154 -3.91 2.40 21.56
CA SER A 154 -3.81 0.95 21.33
C SER A 154 -4.26 0.14 22.53
N ARG A 155 -3.90 0.56 23.75
CA ARG A 155 -4.36 -0.08 25.00
C ARG A 155 -5.88 0.03 25.17
N ARG A 156 -6.48 1.16 24.76
CA ARG A 156 -7.93 1.39 24.85
C ARG A 156 -8.71 0.57 23.82
N GLU A 157 -8.25 0.54 22.58
CA GLU A 157 -8.98 -0.09 21.47
C GLU A 157 -8.62 -1.57 21.27
N GLY A 158 -7.52 -2.04 21.87
CA GLY A 158 -7.05 -3.43 21.74
C GLY A 158 -6.42 -3.75 20.38
N ILE A 159 -5.93 -2.75 19.65
CA ILE A 159 -5.27 -2.88 18.34
C ILE A 159 -3.87 -2.26 18.47
N ASP A 160 -2.79 -2.99 18.14
CA ASP A 160 -1.42 -2.45 18.17
C ASP A 160 -1.20 -1.49 16.99
N VAL A 161 -1.13 -0.19 17.26
CA VAL A 161 -0.89 0.84 16.24
C VAL A 161 0.37 1.62 16.57
N GLN A 162 1.22 1.84 15.57
CA GLN A 162 2.40 2.70 15.69
C GLN A 162 2.74 3.37 14.35
N LEU A 163 3.46 4.47 14.42
CA LEU A 163 4.12 5.08 13.28
C LEU A 163 5.25 4.18 12.78
N ALA A 164 5.33 3.99 11.47
CA ALA A 164 6.49 3.35 10.85
C ALA A 164 7.69 4.32 10.83
N ARG A 165 8.85 3.78 10.45
CA ARG A 165 10.08 4.56 10.22
C ARG A 165 10.91 3.95 9.11
N ASP A 166 11.74 4.76 8.49
CA ASP A 166 12.69 4.31 7.49
C ASP A 166 13.62 3.23 8.05
N GLY A 167 13.78 2.14 7.29
CA GLY A 167 14.55 0.98 7.72
C GLY A 167 13.86 0.05 8.72
N LEU A 168 12.60 0.29 9.09
CA LEU A 168 11.81 -0.64 9.89
C LEU A 168 11.72 -2.00 9.17
N ARG A 169 12.01 -3.08 9.91
CA ARG A 169 11.88 -4.46 9.45
C ARG A 169 10.84 -5.17 10.28
N VAL A 170 9.89 -5.81 9.61
CA VAL A 170 8.85 -6.64 10.24
C VAL A 170 9.09 -8.08 9.82
N TYR A 171 9.34 -8.95 10.79
CA TYR A 171 9.49 -10.39 10.56
C TYR A 171 8.12 -11.04 10.69
N ILE A 172 7.61 -11.57 9.59
CA ILE A 172 6.28 -12.16 9.50
C ILE A 172 6.33 -13.38 8.56
N ASP A 173 5.62 -14.45 8.93
CA ASP A 173 5.52 -15.67 8.12
C ASP A 173 4.37 -15.51 7.13
N LEU A 174 4.71 -15.11 5.90
CA LEU A 174 3.75 -14.83 4.83
C LEU A 174 3.09 -16.12 4.30
#